data_AF-A0A1C5Y502-F1
#
_entry.id   AF-A0A1C5Y502-F1
#
_cell.length_a   1.000
_cell.length_b   1.000
_cell.length_c   1.000
_cell.angle_alpha   90.00
_cell.angle_beta   90.00
_cell.angle_gamma   90.00
#
_symmetry.space_group_name_H-M   'P 1'
#
loop_
_entity.id
_entity.type
_entity.pdbx_description
1 polymer ?
#
loop_
_entity_poly.entity_id
_entity_poly.type
_entity_poly.pdbx_seq_one_letter_code
_entity_poly.pdbx_strand_id
1 'polypeptide(L)'
;MKEKFKNLSAPVGIVLSIVAVILFTGLLLGLGFVLGKIPGLNEQNDYLLQAIAEFIILIVFLIITFVIGYTRIFTENVAGWLRSLYTGGFFVVYCLFSLIAQIYLCSMSKVGNVRTALEIIFYIVAIFLVGLVEELVFRGVIFNLLLNSFPKTRKGITGAIVLGGVLFGLMHFVNILSGVKFTSALIQVISAALMGILFCTIYASTRNFWMLVIFHALVDFASLLSTGIFDAGNIVSQINTFSAINSLSFIMLAIPMFVMLRKSRRIRLEMLYNNVPIYDDEHEAKMLSIVSLVLGIISLVLSCIGYLIGLGIVGIFAAILSKKAKPYNNSMATAGMITSIIGIILSAIAVVLLSVVYSSDMMAQFM
;
A
#
# COMPACT_ATOMS: atom_id res chain seq x y z
N MET A 1 9.95 -14.62 -22.79
CA MET A 1 10.67 -15.74 -22.15
C MET A 1 9.68 -16.69 -21.49
N LYS A 2 10.00 -17.99 -21.39
CA LYS A 2 9.19 -18.95 -20.62
C LYS A 2 9.52 -18.80 -19.13
N GLU A 3 8.50 -18.81 -18.28
CA GLU A 3 8.67 -18.82 -16.81
C GLU A 3 9.36 -20.13 -16.40
N LYS A 4 10.52 -20.04 -15.74
CA LYS A 4 11.33 -21.22 -15.37
C LYS A 4 10.75 -22.01 -14.20
N PHE A 5 10.00 -21.35 -13.32
CA PHE A 5 9.45 -21.92 -12.09
C PHE A 5 7.96 -22.24 -12.18
N LYS A 6 7.52 -22.72 -13.35
CA LYS A 6 6.15 -23.19 -13.55
C LYS A 6 6.07 -24.66 -13.10
N ASN A 7 5.08 -25.01 -12.27
CA ASN A 7 4.81 -26.36 -11.75
C ASN A 7 5.77 -26.86 -10.64
N LEU A 8 6.34 -25.96 -9.83
CA LEU A 8 7.04 -26.36 -8.61
C LEU A 8 6.06 -26.95 -7.59
N SER A 9 6.55 -27.84 -6.73
CA SER A 9 5.77 -28.27 -5.56
C SER A 9 5.67 -27.13 -4.53
N ALA A 10 4.59 -27.07 -3.77
CA ALA A 10 4.39 -26.03 -2.76
C ALA A 10 5.58 -25.90 -1.78
N PRO A 11 6.17 -26.98 -1.25
CA PRO A 11 7.34 -26.86 -0.37
C PRO A 11 8.54 -26.17 -1.04
N VAL A 12 8.83 -26.50 -2.30
CA VAL A 12 9.94 -25.88 -3.05
C VAL A 12 9.67 -24.40 -3.28
N GLY A 13 8.43 -24.04 -3.66
CA GLY A 13 8.01 -22.64 -3.79
C GLY A 13 8.21 -21.85 -2.51
N ILE A 14 7.82 -22.42 -1.36
CA ILE A 14 7.98 -21.80 -0.04
C ILE A 14 9.46 -21.58 0.29
N VAL A 15 10.30 -22.59 0.08
CA VAL A 15 11.75 -22.48 0.34
C VAL A 15 12.37 -21.38 -0.52
N LEU A 16 12.07 -21.33 -1.82
CA LEU A 16 12.58 -20.28 -2.71
C LEU A 16 12.08 -18.88 -2.29
N SER A 17 10.83 -18.77 -1.86
CA SER A 17 10.29 -17.52 -1.31
C SER A 17 11.03 -17.07 -0.05
N ILE A 18 11.35 -17.99 0.88
CA ILE A 18 12.13 -17.67 2.08
C ILE A 18 13.56 -17.24 1.71
N VAL A 19 14.21 -17.95 0.77
CA VAL A 19 15.53 -17.57 0.27
C VAL A 19 15.52 -16.18 -0.35
N ALA A 20 14.48 -15.82 -1.12
CA ALA A 20 14.34 -14.48 -1.67
C ALA A 20 14.17 -13.41 -0.59
N VAL A 21 13.42 -13.69 0.49
CA VAL A 21 13.32 -12.78 1.66
C VAL A 21 14.67 -12.60 2.33
N ILE A 22 15.40 -13.69 2.60
CA ILE A 22 16.73 -13.64 3.24
C ILE A 22 17.73 -12.87 2.37
N LEU A 23 17.70 -13.08 1.05
CA LEU A 23 18.53 -12.34 0.12
C LEU A 23 18.20 -10.84 0.17
N PHE A 24 16.92 -10.47 0.13
CA PHE A 24 16.49 -9.07 0.18
C PHE A 24 16.92 -8.39 1.48
N THR A 25 16.61 -8.99 2.63
CA THR A 25 16.97 -8.42 3.94
C THR A 25 18.48 -8.42 4.17
N GLY A 26 19.20 -9.44 3.70
CA GLY A 26 20.65 -9.49 3.74
C GLY A 26 21.30 -8.39 2.91
N LEU A 27 20.76 -8.08 1.72
CA LEU A 27 21.21 -6.97 0.89
C LEU A 27 20.93 -5.62 1.57
N LEU A 28 19.73 -5.41 2.13
CA LEU A 28 19.39 -4.19 2.87
C LEU A 28 20.36 -3.94 4.04
N LEU A 29 20.56 -4.93 4.90
CA LEU A 29 21.44 -4.82 6.06
C LEU A 29 22.91 -4.67 5.63
N GLY A 30 23.35 -5.45 4.64
CA GLY A 30 24.71 -5.42 4.14
C GLY A 30 25.06 -4.07 3.49
N LEU A 31 24.18 -3.54 2.65
CA LEU A 31 24.36 -2.23 2.02
C LEU A 31 24.32 -1.11 3.05
N GLY A 32 23.37 -1.14 4.00
CA GLY A 32 23.33 -0.16 5.09
C GLY A 32 24.63 -0.15 5.91
N PHE A 33 25.17 -1.34 6.24
CA PHE A 33 26.45 -1.45 6.93
C PHE A 33 27.63 -0.90 6.09
N VAL A 34 27.73 -1.28 4.81
CA VAL A 34 28.82 -0.85 3.94
C VAL A 34 28.77 0.67 3.71
N LEU A 35 27.60 1.21 3.36
CA LEU A 35 27.43 2.64 3.13
C LEU A 35 27.75 3.46 4.39
N GLY A 36 27.34 2.97 5.57
CA GLY A 36 27.65 3.60 6.86
C GLY A 36 29.13 3.56 7.27
N LYS A 37 29.99 2.81 6.57
CA LYS A 37 31.44 2.77 6.80
C LYS A 37 32.25 3.60 5.81
N ILE A 38 31.64 4.10 4.74
CA ILE A 38 32.33 4.91 3.74
C ILE A 38 32.41 6.36 4.26
N PRO A 39 33.62 6.91 4.49
CA PRO A 39 33.77 8.29 4.95
C PRO A 39 33.12 9.27 3.97
N GLY A 40 32.34 10.21 4.51
CA GLY A 40 31.63 11.24 3.73
C GLY A 40 30.27 10.80 3.18
N LEU A 41 29.98 9.48 3.11
CA LEU A 41 28.63 8.95 2.89
C LEU A 41 27.88 8.73 4.20
N ASN A 42 28.58 8.27 5.24
CA ASN A 42 28.03 8.04 6.58
C ASN A 42 27.47 9.31 7.27
N GLU A 43 27.83 10.49 6.77
CA GLU A 43 27.36 11.79 7.26
C GLU A 43 26.27 12.41 6.35
N GLN A 44 25.91 11.73 5.26
CA GLN A 44 24.85 12.18 4.35
C GLN A 44 23.47 11.92 4.92
N ASN A 45 22.47 12.54 4.30
CA ASN A 45 21.07 12.35 4.62
C ASN A 45 20.64 10.86 4.54
N ASP A 46 19.96 10.37 5.58
CA ASP A 46 19.49 8.98 5.67
C ASP A 46 18.66 8.54 4.45
N TYR A 47 17.82 9.43 3.89
CA TYR A 47 17.03 9.12 2.69
C TYR A 47 17.87 9.03 1.43
N LEU A 48 18.97 9.78 1.31
CA LEU A 48 19.89 9.60 0.20
C LEU A 48 20.56 8.22 0.27
N LEU A 49 21.01 7.81 1.45
CA LEU A 49 21.60 6.48 1.65
C LEU A 49 20.59 5.37 1.39
N GLN A 50 19.34 5.53 1.85
CA GLN A 50 18.25 4.61 1.52
C GLN A 50 18.02 4.53 0.01
N ALA A 51 17.93 5.66 -0.70
CA ALA A 51 17.72 5.68 -2.14
C ALA A 51 18.85 4.97 -2.90
N ILE A 52 20.11 5.12 -2.48
CA ILE A 52 21.25 4.41 -3.07
C ILE A 52 21.12 2.90 -2.84
N ALA A 53 20.82 2.48 -1.60
CA ALA A 53 20.66 1.06 -1.27
C ALA A 53 19.51 0.42 -2.09
N GLU A 54 18.34 1.07 -2.12
CA GLU A 54 17.19 0.59 -2.88
C GLU A 54 17.46 0.53 -4.38
N PHE A 55 18.17 1.51 -4.94
CA PHE A 55 18.52 1.49 -6.36
C PHE A 55 19.42 0.30 -6.72
N ILE A 56 20.39 -0.05 -5.87
CA ILE A 56 21.24 -1.22 -6.06
C ILE A 56 20.40 -2.51 -6.00
N ILE A 57 19.51 -2.62 -5.01
CA ILE A 57 18.65 -3.79 -4.83
C ILE A 57 17.65 -3.92 -6.00
N LEU A 58 17.11 -2.80 -6.50
CA LEU A 58 16.26 -2.77 -7.68
C LEU A 58 16.94 -3.44 -8.86
N ILE A 59 18.21 -3.10 -9.15
CA ILE A 59 18.98 -3.71 -10.24
C ILE A 59 19.09 -5.23 -10.03
N VAL A 60 19.44 -5.67 -8.82
CA VAL A 60 19.57 -7.10 -8.50
C VAL A 60 18.24 -7.84 -8.73
N PHE A 61 17.12 -7.31 -8.22
CA PHE A 61 15.82 -7.96 -8.36
C PHE A 61 15.21 -7.86 -9.76
N LEU A 62 15.55 -6.82 -10.54
CA LEU A 62 15.22 -6.75 -11.96
C LEU A 62 15.95 -7.86 -12.74
N ILE A 63 17.24 -8.06 -12.47
CA ILE A 63 18.02 -9.17 -13.07
C ILE A 63 17.41 -10.51 -12.69
N ILE A 64 17.11 -10.75 -11.40
CA ILE A 64 16.47 -11.98 -10.94
C ILE A 64 15.14 -12.18 -11.67
N THR A 65 14.28 -11.17 -11.71
CA THR A 65 12.97 -11.20 -12.38
C THR A 65 13.10 -11.58 -13.86
N PHE A 66 14.10 -11.02 -14.55
CA PHE A 66 14.40 -11.35 -15.94
C PHE A 66 14.88 -12.80 -16.09
N VAL A 67 15.84 -13.22 -15.27
CA VAL A 67 16.46 -14.57 -15.32
C VAL A 67 15.45 -15.68 -15.05
N ILE A 68 14.49 -15.46 -14.13
CA ILE A 68 13.44 -16.44 -13.80
C ILE A 68 12.25 -16.41 -14.79
N GLY A 69 12.20 -15.39 -15.65
CA GLY A 69 11.19 -15.24 -16.70
C GLY A 69 9.88 -14.59 -16.25
N TYR A 70 9.88 -13.87 -15.13
CA TYR A 70 8.69 -13.19 -14.58
C TYR A 70 8.46 -11.79 -15.20
N THR A 71 9.00 -11.51 -16.38
CA THR A 71 8.88 -10.18 -17.03
C THR A 71 7.44 -9.76 -17.33
N ARG A 72 6.49 -10.70 -17.33
CA ARG A 72 5.05 -10.44 -17.50
C ARG A 72 4.44 -9.65 -16.34
N ILE A 73 5.12 -9.49 -15.22
CA ILE A 73 4.64 -8.60 -14.15
C ILE A 73 4.56 -7.14 -14.60
N PHE A 74 5.35 -6.74 -15.61
CA PHE A 74 5.37 -5.38 -16.16
C PHE A 74 4.38 -5.19 -17.32
N THR A 75 3.74 -6.27 -17.79
CA THR A 75 2.74 -6.16 -18.86
C THR A 75 1.38 -5.80 -18.24
N GLU A 76 0.96 -4.57 -18.46
CA GLU A 76 -0.25 -4.02 -17.86
C GLU A 76 -1.49 -4.20 -18.74
N ASN A 77 -2.64 -4.30 -18.08
CA ASN A 77 -3.94 -4.15 -18.72
C ASN A 77 -4.56 -2.82 -18.23
N VAL A 78 -4.97 -1.94 -19.14
CA VAL A 78 -5.64 -0.67 -18.80
C VAL A 78 -6.89 -0.90 -17.94
N ALA A 79 -7.60 -2.02 -18.14
CA ALA A 79 -8.72 -2.41 -17.28
C ALA A 79 -8.27 -2.80 -15.85
N GLY A 80 -7.02 -3.26 -15.70
CA GLY A 80 -6.39 -3.59 -14.43
C GLY A 80 -6.18 -2.37 -13.52
N TRP A 81 -5.92 -1.18 -14.09
CA TRP A 81 -5.78 0.06 -13.34
C TRP A 81 -7.07 0.45 -12.61
N LEU A 82 -8.18 0.55 -13.35
CA LEU A 82 -9.49 0.90 -12.77
C LEU A 82 -9.97 -0.14 -11.75
N ARG A 83 -9.76 -1.43 -12.04
CA ARG A 83 -10.10 -2.50 -11.10
C ARG A 83 -9.27 -2.42 -9.83
N SER A 84 -7.97 -2.13 -9.94
CA SER A 84 -7.06 -2.00 -8.78
C SER A 84 -7.41 -0.79 -7.93
N LEU A 85 -7.73 0.36 -8.55
CA LEU A 85 -8.21 1.55 -7.86
C LEU A 85 -9.54 1.30 -7.12
N TYR A 86 -10.44 0.52 -7.70
CA TYR A 86 -11.68 0.16 -7.01
C TYR A 86 -11.43 -0.83 -5.86
N THR A 87 -10.65 -1.90 -6.09
CA THR A 87 -10.40 -2.93 -5.06
C THR A 87 -9.51 -2.42 -3.93
N GLY A 88 -8.54 -1.57 -4.24
CA GLY A 88 -7.59 -0.99 -3.31
C GLY A 88 -7.89 0.44 -2.92
N GLY A 89 -9.00 1.03 -3.37
CA GLY A 89 -9.30 2.45 -3.15
C GLY A 89 -9.45 2.83 -1.67
N PHE A 90 -9.71 1.87 -0.79
CA PHE A 90 -9.66 2.11 0.65
C PHE A 90 -8.26 2.53 1.14
N PHE A 91 -7.19 2.16 0.43
CA PHE A 91 -5.84 2.64 0.72
C PHE A 91 -5.74 4.15 0.53
N VAL A 92 -6.53 4.77 -0.34
CA VAL A 92 -6.57 6.24 -0.44
C VAL A 92 -7.12 6.84 0.84
N VAL A 93 -8.19 6.26 1.41
CA VAL A 93 -8.73 6.67 2.73
C VAL A 93 -7.69 6.48 3.83
N TYR A 94 -7.05 5.30 3.85
CA TYR A 94 -6.03 4.98 4.84
C TYR A 94 -4.81 5.91 4.77
N CYS A 95 -4.31 6.20 3.55
CA CYS A 95 -3.21 7.13 3.34
C CYS A 95 -3.58 8.55 3.79
N LEU A 96 -4.78 9.03 3.44
CA LEU A 96 -5.23 10.36 3.88
C LEU A 96 -5.39 10.44 5.40
N PHE A 97 -5.95 9.41 6.02
CA PHE A 97 -6.03 9.32 7.48
C PHE A 97 -4.63 9.37 8.12
N SER A 98 -3.70 8.56 7.62
CA SER A 98 -2.32 8.55 8.12
C SER A 98 -1.61 9.88 7.91
N LEU A 99 -1.77 10.49 6.73
CA LEU A 99 -1.16 11.77 6.38
C LEU A 99 -1.64 12.89 7.33
N ILE A 100 -2.95 12.98 7.54
CA ILE A 100 -3.51 14.03 8.39
C ILE A 100 -3.18 13.77 9.86
N ALA A 101 -3.19 12.52 10.33
CA ALA A 101 -2.73 12.17 11.66
C ALA A 101 -1.28 12.62 11.89
N GLN A 102 -0.40 12.42 10.90
CA GLN A 102 0.99 12.87 10.99
C GLN A 102 1.15 14.39 10.93
N ILE A 103 0.37 15.09 10.09
CA ILE A 103 0.36 16.57 10.08
C ILE A 103 -0.10 17.10 11.45
N TYR A 104 -1.16 16.53 12.02
CA TYR A 104 -1.67 16.92 13.33
C TYR A 104 -0.65 16.68 14.44
N LEU A 105 -0.01 15.51 14.46
CA LEU A 105 1.08 15.22 15.40
C LEU A 105 2.22 16.23 15.24
N CYS A 106 2.62 16.54 14.00
CA CYS A 106 3.67 17.52 13.74
C CYS A 106 3.32 18.94 14.25
N SER A 107 2.07 19.36 14.07
CA SER A 107 1.57 20.64 14.57
C SER A 107 1.55 20.70 16.11
N MET A 108 1.14 19.62 16.78
CA MET A 108 1.05 19.57 18.24
C MET A 108 2.40 19.49 18.95
N SER A 109 3.40 18.85 18.33
CA SER A 109 4.67 18.52 19.01
C SER A 109 5.82 19.49 18.76
N LYS A 110 5.57 20.67 18.17
CA LYS A 110 6.61 21.66 17.79
C LYS A 110 7.79 20.99 17.08
N VAL A 111 7.45 20.17 16.08
CA VAL A 111 8.43 19.35 15.36
C VAL A 111 9.46 20.24 14.64
N GLY A 112 10.65 19.68 14.41
CA GLY A 112 11.80 20.36 13.81
C GLY A 112 11.48 21.09 12.50
N ASN A 113 12.41 21.96 12.11
CA ASN A 113 12.25 22.82 10.93
C ASN A 113 11.92 22.01 9.67
N VAL A 114 11.24 22.66 8.71
CA VAL A 114 11.05 22.09 7.38
C VAL A 114 12.42 21.83 6.75
N ARG A 115 12.64 20.60 6.28
CA ARG A 115 13.88 20.20 5.61
C ARG A 115 14.10 21.00 4.33
N THR A 116 15.36 21.04 3.88
CA THR A 116 15.69 21.72 2.62
C THR A 116 15.00 21.04 1.43
N ALA A 117 14.79 21.78 0.34
CA ALA A 117 14.16 21.24 -0.87
C ALA A 117 14.89 19.98 -1.41
N LEU A 118 16.21 19.94 -1.30
CA LEU A 118 17.03 18.80 -1.74
C LEU A 118 16.78 17.55 -0.88
N GLU A 119 16.69 17.71 0.44
CA GLU A 119 16.40 16.59 1.35
C GLU A 119 14.98 16.05 1.17
N ILE A 120 14.00 16.93 0.89
CA ILE A 120 12.63 16.52 0.55
C ILE A 120 12.61 15.73 -0.76
N ILE A 121 13.45 16.11 -1.75
CA ILE A 121 13.61 15.33 -2.98
C ILE A 121 14.20 13.95 -2.68
N PHE A 122 15.24 13.86 -1.85
CA PHE A 122 15.82 12.57 -1.44
C PHE A 122 14.78 11.69 -0.75
N TYR A 123 13.97 12.27 0.15
CA TYR A 123 12.85 11.59 0.78
C TYR A 123 11.85 11.03 -0.24
N ILE A 124 11.33 11.85 -1.16
CA ILE A 124 10.33 11.40 -2.15
C ILE A 124 10.89 10.28 -3.03
N VAL A 125 12.14 10.43 -3.49
CA VAL A 125 12.81 9.41 -4.31
C VAL A 125 13.02 8.12 -3.53
N ALA A 126 13.48 8.20 -2.28
CA ALA A 126 13.69 7.04 -1.43
C ALA A 126 12.38 6.27 -1.20
N ILE A 127 11.30 6.95 -0.81
CA ILE A 127 10.00 6.31 -0.56
C ILE A 127 9.43 5.65 -1.81
N PHE A 128 9.55 6.30 -2.98
CA PHE A 128 9.12 5.68 -4.22
C PHE A 128 9.96 4.43 -4.54
N LEU A 129 11.28 4.49 -4.35
CA LEU A 129 12.17 3.36 -4.57
C LEU A 129 11.89 2.20 -3.60
N VAL A 130 11.66 2.48 -2.31
CA VAL A 130 11.23 1.47 -1.31
C VAL A 130 9.96 0.76 -1.79
N GLY A 131 8.91 1.52 -2.11
CA GLY A 131 7.65 0.94 -2.60
C GLY A 131 7.84 0.14 -3.89
N LEU A 132 8.70 0.60 -4.82
CA LEU A 132 8.99 -0.11 -6.06
C LEU A 132 9.75 -1.43 -5.81
N VAL A 133 10.81 -1.39 -5.00
CA VAL A 133 11.67 -2.53 -4.72
C VAL A 133 10.94 -3.57 -3.90
N GLU A 134 10.27 -3.16 -2.82
CA GLU A 134 9.52 -4.08 -1.99
C GLU A 134 8.39 -4.75 -2.78
N GLU A 135 7.64 -4.03 -3.62
CA GLU A 135 6.65 -4.68 -4.47
C GLU A 135 7.28 -5.58 -5.53
N LEU A 136 8.42 -5.21 -6.11
CA LEU A 136 9.13 -6.08 -7.08
C LEU A 136 9.56 -7.39 -6.42
N VAL A 137 10.14 -7.32 -5.22
CA VAL A 137 10.58 -8.47 -4.44
C VAL A 137 9.38 -9.31 -4.01
N PHE A 138 8.40 -8.70 -3.35
CA PHE A 138 7.31 -9.44 -2.70
C PHE A 138 6.19 -9.83 -3.65
N ARG A 139 5.76 -8.96 -4.56
CA ARG A 139 4.65 -9.26 -5.49
C ARG A 139 5.19 -9.74 -6.82
N GLY A 140 6.28 -9.14 -7.30
CA GLY A 140 6.94 -9.55 -8.54
C GLY A 140 7.53 -10.96 -8.44
N VAL A 141 8.34 -11.24 -7.42
CA VAL A 141 9.07 -12.51 -7.29
C VAL A 141 8.40 -13.48 -6.31
N ILE A 142 8.36 -13.14 -5.01
CA ILE A 142 7.95 -14.05 -3.92
C ILE A 142 6.52 -14.54 -4.11
N PHE A 143 5.56 -13.63 -4.32
CA PHE A 143 4.16 -14.00 -4.44
C PHE A 143 3.90 -14.79 -5.72
N ASN A 144 4.54 -14.46 -6.85
CA ASN A 144 4.42 -15.28 -8.05
C ASN A 144 5.04 -16.68 -7.87
N LEU A 145 6.15 -16.84 -7.13
CA LEU A 145 6.67 -18.16 -6.74
C LEU A 145 5.64 -18.97 -5.94
N LEU A 146 5.06 -18.38 -4.89
CA LEU A 146 4.04 -19.03 -4.07
C LEU A 146 2.81 -19.37 -4.92
N LEU A 147 2.30 -18.40 -5.66
CA LEU A 147 1.12 -18.56 -6.49
C LEU A 147 1.32 -19.67 -7.52
N ASN A 148 2.49 -19.74 -8.19
CA ASN A 148 2.81 -20.77 -9.18
C ASN A 148 3.00 -22.18 -8.58
N SER A 149 3.38 -22.26 -7.30
CA SER A 149 3.66 -23.53 -6.62
C SER A 149 2.45 -24.10 -5.86
N PHE A 150 1.49 -23.27 -5.50
CA PHE A 150 0.29 -23.68 -4.77
C PHE A 150 -0.82 -24.16 -5.74
N PRO A 151 -1.66 -25.13 -5.34
CA PRO A 151 -2.80 -25.57 -6.14
C PRO A 151 -3.73 -24.40 -6.48
N LYS A 152 -4.30 -24.39 -7.69
CA LYS A 152 -5.28 -23.37 -8.15
C LYS A 152 -6.68 -23.61 -7.58
N THR A 153 -6.75 -24.03 -6.32
CA THR A 153 -7.99 -24.15 -5.55
C THR A 153 -8.18 -22.91 -4.69
N ARG A 154 -9.39 -22.67 -4.19
CA ARG A 154 -9.65 -21.58 -3.22
C ARG A 154 -8.67 -21.58 -2.05
N LYS A 155 -8.40 -22.77 -1.48
CA LYS A 155 -7.50 -22.91 -0.33
C LYS A 155 -6.04 -22.64 -0.74
N GLY A 156 -5.60 -23.15 -1.89
CA GLY A 156 -4.23 -22.94 -2.36
C GLY A 156 -3.93 -21.48 -2.70
N ILE A 157 -4.81 -20.81 -3.44
CA ILE A 157 -4.67 -19.37 -3.76
C ILE A 157 -4.69 -18.53 -2.47
N THR A 158 -5.62 -18.80 -1.55
CA THR A 158 -5.67 -18.10 -0.26
C THR A 158 -4.40 -18.35 0.56
N GLY A 159 -3.88 -19.57 0.55
CA GLY A 159 -2.63 -19.92 1.23
C GLY A 159 -1.44 -19.14 0.69
N ALA A 160 -1.31 -19.01 -0.62
CA ALA A 160 -0.28 -18.18 -1.25
C ALA A 160 -0.42 -16.70 -0.87
N ILE A 161 -1.65 -16.17 -0.82
CA ILE A 161 -1.93 -14.77 -0.44
C ILE A 161 -1.54 -14.51 1.02
N VAL A 162 -1.99 -15.37 1.94
CA VAL A 162 -1.71 -15.22 3.37
C VAL A 162 -0.23 -15.35 3.64
N LEU A 163 0.42 -16.37 3.07
CA LEU A 163 1.85 -16.57 3.26
C LEU A 163 2.68 -15.43 2.66
N GLY A 164 2.33 -14.94 1.47
CA GLY A 164 3.00 -13.78 0.87
C GLY A 164 2.94 -12.54 1.76
N GLY A 165 1.77 -12.25 2.35
CA GLY A 165 1.60 -11.16 3.29
C GLY A 165 2.34 -11.37 4.61
N VAL A 166 2.31 -12.58 5.17
CA VAL A 166 3.03 -12.90 6.42
C VAL A 166 4.55 -12.76 6.21
N LEU A 167 5.11 -13.26 5.11
CA LEU A 167 6.53 -13.08 4.80
C LEU A 167 6.91 -11.60 4.68
N PHE A 168 6.04 -10.78 4.10
CA PHE A 168 6.21 -9.33 4.02
C PHE A 168 6.20 -8.64 5.40
N GLY A 169 5.28 -9.04 6.28
CA GLY A 169 5.29 -8.54 7.66
C GLY A 169 6.56 -8.96 8.41
N LEU A 170 6.92 -10.24 8.37
CA LEU A 170 8.02 -10.80 9.16
C LEU A 170 9.39 -10.19 8.82
N MET A 171 9.62 -9.75 7.58
CA MET A 171 10.88 -9.12 7.23
C MET A 171 11.16 -7.85 8.04
N HIS A 172 10.13 -7.16 8.55
CA HIS A 172 10.28 -5.93 9.32
C HIS A 172 10.88 -6.15 10.71
N PHE A 173 10.97 -7.39 11.20
CA PHE A 173 11.73 -7.67 12.43
C PHE A 173 13.22 -7.35 12.29
N VAL A 174 13.77 -7.26 11.08
CA VAL A 174 15.17 -6.84 10.88
C VAL A 174 15.44 -5.43 11.40
N ASN A 175 14.41 -4.57 11.50
CA ASN A 175 14.54 -3.21 12.04
C ASN A 175 14.98 -3.20 13.51
N ILE A 176 14.78 -4.30 14.25
CA ILE A 176 15.30 -4.45 15.62
C ILE A 176 16.83 -4.34 15.62
N LEU A 177 17.50 -4.88 14.59
CA LEU A 177 18.96 -4.80 14.44
C LEU A 177 19.44 -3.37 14.20
N SER A 178 18.55 -2.49 13.74
CA SER A 178 18.79 -1.05 13.55
C SER A 178 18.36 -0.20 14.75
N GLY A 179 17.96 -0.81 15.88
CA GLY A 179 17.60 -0.10 17.12
C GLY A 179 16.10 0.14 17.35
N VAL A 180 15.21 -0.48 16.56
CA VAL A 180 13.77 -0.44 16.83
C VAL A 180 13.40 -1.32 18.03
N LYS A 181 12.56 -0.81 18.94
CA LYS A 181 12.03 -1.54 20.09
C LYS A 181 11.20 -2.72 19.62
N PHE A 182 11.31 -3.86 20.32
CA PHE A 182 10.56 -5.07 19.98
C PHE A 182 9.05 -4.84 19.86
N THR A 183 8.44 -4.07 20.77
CA THR A 183 7.00 -3.77 20.75
C THR A 183 6.59 -2.96 19.52
N SER A 184 7.38 -1.95 19.15
CA SER A 184 7.16 -1.14 17.95
C SER A 184 7.35 -1.95 16.67
N ALA A 185 8.39 -2.79 16.62
CA ALA A 185 8.63 -3.73 15.53
C ALA A 185 7.47 -4.74 15.39
N LEU A 186 6.94 -5.26 16.50
CA LEU A 186 5.79 -6.17 16.47
C LEU A 186 4.54 -5.50 15.89
N ILE A 187 4.26 -4.26 16.27
CA ILE A 187 3.16 -3.48 15.70
C ILE A 187 3.36 -3.28 14.19
N GLN A 188 4.58 -2.92 13.78
CA GLN A 188 4.94 -2.77 12.38
C GLN A 188 4.76 -4.08 11.59
N VAL A 189 5.25 -5.20 12.12
CA VAL A 189 5.15 -6.54 11.51
C VAL A 189 3.69 -6.94 11.30
N ILE A 190 2.82 -6.72 12.29
CA ILE A 190 1.39 -7.04 12.16
C ILE A 190 0.74 -6.13 11.11
N SER A 191 0.95 -4.81 11.17
CA SER A 191 0.39 -3.86 10.20
C SER A 191 0.84 -4.20 8.76
N ALA A 192 2.14 -4.40 8.59
CA ALA A 192 2.75 -4.77 7.32
C ALA A 192 2.22 -6.12 6.83
N ALA A 193 2.02 -7.12 7.69
CA ALA A 193 1.43 -8.39 7.29
C ALA A 193 -0.01 -8.22 6.75
N LEU A 194 -0.85 -7.45 7.45
CA LEU A 194 -2.24 -7.18 7.01
C LEU A 194 -2.27 -6.47 5.65
N MET A 195 -1.44 -5.44 5.48
CA MET A 195 -1.26 -4.74 4.20
C MET A 195 -0.69 -5.67 3.12
N GLY A 196 0.25 -6.52 3.52
CA GLY A 196 0.83 -7.65 2.79
C GLY A 196 -0.21 -8.48 2.07
N ILE A 197 -1.15 -9.01 2.86
CA ILE A 197 -2.27 -9.86 2.43
C ILE A 197 -3.20 -9.10 1.48
N LEU A 198 -3.48 -7.84 1.77
CA LEU A 198 -4.33 -6.98 0.94
C LEU A 198 -3.73 -6.75 -0.45
N PHE A 199 -2.47 -6.35 -0.55
CA PHE A 199 -1.78 -6.16 -1.83
C PHE A 199 -1.64 -7.48 -2.60
N CYS A 200 -1.35 -8.60 -1.93
CA CYS A 200 -1.35 -9.92 -2.58
C CYS A 200 -2.74 -10.24 -3.16
N THR A 201 -3.82 -9.89 -2.45
CA THR A 201 -5.19 -10.10 -2.93
C THR A 201 -5.55 -9.20 -4.10
N ILE A 202 -5.15 -7.92 -4.07
CA ILE A 202 -5.32 -6.98 -5.19
C ILE A 202 -4.57 -7.51 -6.40
N TYR A 203 -3.28 -7.80 -6.26
CA TYR A 203 -2.45 -8.32 -7.34
C TYR A 203 -3.01 -9.62 -7.93
N ALA A 204 -3.46 -10.55 -7.08
CA ALA A 204 -4.04 -11.81 -7.52
C ALA A 204 -5.31 -11.60 -8.38
N SER A 205 -6.05 -10.52 -8.10
CA SER A 205 -7.32 -10.18 -8.76
C SER A 205 -7.14 -9.34 -10.02
N THR A 206 -6.13 -8.47 -10.06
CA THR A 206 -6.00 -7.43 -11.10
C THR A 206 -4.75 -7.54 -11.97
N ARG A 207 -3.72 -8.26 -11.50
CA ARG A 207 -2.41 -8.40 -12.16
C ARG A 207 -1.76 -7.06 -12.52
N ASN A 208 -2.06 -6.01 -11.75
CA ASN A 208 -1.47 -4.68 -11.93
C ASN A 208 -0.37 -4.47 -10.90
N PHE A 209 0.86 -4.32 -11.38
CA PHE A 209 2.03 -4.15 -10.52
C PHE A 209 2.17 -2.70 -10.06
N TRP A 210 2.07 -1.75 -10.99
CA TRP A 210 2.32 -0.34 -10.73
C TRP A 210 1.37 0.29 -9.72
N MET A 211 0.11 -0.16 -9.67
CA MET A 211 -0.84 0.35 -8.69
C MET A 211 -0.46 -0.04 -7.25
N LEU A 212 0.18 -1.21 -7.07
CA LEU A 212 0.68 -1.61 -5.76
C LEU A 212 1.89 -0.76 -5.36
N VAL A 213 2.80 -0.50 -6.30
CA VAL A 213 3.94 0.41 -6.09
C VAL A 213 3.45 1.78 -5.61
N ILE A 214 2.42 2.32 -6.29
CA ILE A 214 1.82 3.61 -5.93
C ILE A 214 1.18 3.55 -4.55
N PHE A 215 0.35 2.53 -4.26
CA PHE A 215 -0.28 2.41 -2.94
C PHE A 215 0.75 2.26 -1.82
N HIS A 216 1.79 1.47 -2.04
CA HIS A 216 2.87 1.28 -1.08
C HIS A 216 3.60 2.59 -0.81
N ALA A 217 4.09 3.25 -1.86
CA ALA A 217 4.79 4.52 -1.74
C ALA A 217 3.93 5.60 -1.07
N LEU A 218 2.61 5.63 -1.31
CA LEU A 218 1.70 6.55 -0.64
C LEU A 218 1.52 6.26 0.85
N VAL A 219 1.45 4.99 1.24
CA VAL A 219 1.38 4.59 2.66
C VAL A 219 2.65 4.99 3.39
N ASP A 220 3.81 4.72 2.81
CA ASP A 220 5.10 5.05 3.41
C ASP A 220 5.32 6.56 3.43
N PHE A 221 4.93 7.26 2.37
CA PHE A 221 4.97 8.72 2.32
C PHE A 221 4.12 9.35 3.43
N ALA A 222 2.92 8.81 3.64
CA ALA A 222 2.05 9.30 4.70
C ALA A 222 2.63 8.96 6.08
N SER A 223 3.24 7.78 6.25
CA SER A 223 3.74 7.27 7.54
C SER A 223 5.06 7.92 7.98
N LEU A 224 5.92 8.30 7.03
CA LEU A 224 7.25 8.87 7.26
C LEU A 224 7.32 10.38 6.97
N LEU A 225 6.15 11.03 6.80
CA LEU A 225 6.04 12.46 6.55
C LEU A 225 6.81 13.29 7.58
N SER A 226 6.70 12.92 8.86
CA SER A 226 7.31 13.63 9.97
C SER A 226 8.82 13.71 9.82
N THR A 227 9.51 12.63 9.46
CA THR A 227 10.98 12.60 9.32
C THR A 227 11.46 13.06 7.95
N GLY A 228 10.62 12.91 6.92
CA GLY A 228 10.94 13.24 5.53
C GLY A 228 10.74 14.70 5.15
N ILE A 229 9.76 15.39 5.74
CA ILE A 229 9.47 16.81 5.47
C ILE A 229 9.86 17.70 6.63
N PHE A 230 9.59 17.25 7.85
CA PHE A 230 9.97 17.97 9.06
C PHE A 230 11.23 17.30 9.62
N ASP A 231 12.11 18.04 10.29
CA ASP A 231 13.32 17.45 10.88
C ASP A 231 12.99 16.74 12.20
N ALA A 232 12.11 15.73 12.12
CA ALA A 232 11.53 15.01 13.26
C ALA A 232 12.32 13.76 13.67
N GLY A 233 13.66 13.82 13.60
CA GLY A 233 14.52 12.65 13.80
C GLY A 233 14.60 11.77 12.55
N ASN A 234 14.80 10.47 12.76
CA ASN A 234 15.02 9.48 11.70
C ASN A 234 13.96 8.35 11.69
N ILE A 235 14.01 7.50 10.67
CA ILE A 235 13.05 6.39 10.46
C ILE A 235 12.94 5.49 11.70
N VAL A 236 14.06 5.17 12.36
CA VAL A 236 14.08 4.33 13.57
C VAL A 236 13.34 5.00 14.73
N SER A 237 13.61 6.29 14.97
CA SER A 237 12.91 7.05 16.00
C SER A 237 11.41 7.16 15.71
N GLN A 238 11.02 7.32 14.45
CA GLN A 238 9.61 7.38 14.04
C GLN A 238 8.90 6.06 14.32
N ILE A 239 9.49 4.92 13.96
CA ILE A 239 8.91 3.60 14.27
C ILE A 239 8.82 3.41 15.78
N ASN A 240 9.81 3.87 16.55
CA ASN A 240 9.82 3.79 18.00
C ASN A 240 8.73 4.65 18.69
N THR A 241 8.03 5.52 17.96
CA THR A 241 6.82 6.22 18.46
C THR A 241 5.56 5.36 18.41
N PHE A 242 5.60 4.20 17.73
CA PHE A 242 4.45 3.32 17.63
C PHE A 242 4.02 2.84 19.03
N SER A 243 2.74 3.05 19.32
CA SER A 243 2.09 2.69 20.57
C SER A 243 0.83 1.87 20.32
N ALA A 244 0.11 1.51 21.38
CA ALA A 244 -1.15 0.79 21.27
C ALA A 244 -2.17 1.49 20.34
N ILE A 245 -2.13 2.82 20.23
CA ILE A 245 -3.04 3.57 19.35
C ILE A 245 -2.80 3.25 17.87
N ASN A 246 -1.55 2.96 17.47
CA ASN A 246 -1.22 2.58 16.09
C ASN A 246 -1.83 1.22 15.72
N SER A 247 -2.22 0.40 16.71
CA SER A 247 -2.93 -0.86 16.47
C SER A 247 -4.37 -0.64 15.96
N LEU A 248 -4.92 0.58 16.00
CA LEU A 248 -6.17 0.92 15.30
C LEU A 248 -6.06 0.70 13.79
N SER A 249 -4.84 0.84 13.23
CA SER A 249 -4.58 0.50 11.82
C SER A 249 -4.91 -0.97 11.51
N PHE A 250 -4.81 -1.88 12.49
CA PHE A 250 -5.14 -3.28 12.30
C PHE A 250 -6.61 -3.45 11.96
N ILE A 251 -7.50 -2.71 12.61
CA ILE A 251 -8.93 -2.75 12.31
C ILE A 251 -9.19 -2.21 10.90
N MET A 252 -8.56 -1.08 10.57
CA MET A 252 -8.68 -0.45 9.25
C MET A 252 -8.20 -1.36 8.11
N LEU A 253 -7.18 -2.19 8.34
CA LEU A 253 -6.65 -3.13 7.36
C LEU A 253 -7.36 -4.50 7.40
N ALA A 254 -7.79 -4.96 8.57
CA ALA A 254 -8.44 -6.27 8.74
C ALA A 254 -9.84 -6.30 8.10
N ILE A 255 -10.65 -5.23 8.23
CA ILE A 255 -11.98 -5.16 7.62
C ILE A 255 -11.92 -5.38 6.09
N PRO A 256 -11.17 -4.58 5.31
CA PRO A 256 -11.07 -4.81 3.86
C PRO A 256 -10.45 -6.17 3.55
N MET A 257 -9.51 -6.68 4.37
CA MET A 257 -8.93 -8.00 4.17
C MET A 257 -9.99 -9.10 4.25
N PHE A 258 -10.80 -9.12 5.30
CA PHE A 258 -11.89 -10.10 5.44
C PHE A 258 -12.93 -9.96 4.33
N VAL A 259 -13.25 -8.73 3.91
CA VAL A 259 -14.14 -8.46 2.78
C VAL A 259 -13.58 -9.02 1.47
N MET A 260 -12.28 -8.86 1.22
CA MET A 260 -11.62 -9.34 -0.01
C MET A 260 -11.38 -10.86 0.01
N LEU A 261 -11.23 -11.47 1.19
CA LEU A 261 -11.08 -12.92 1.37
C LEU A 261 -12.41 -13.67 1.63
N ARG A 262 -13.56 -13.00 1.52
CA ARG A 262 -14.86 -13.64 1.67
C ARG A 262 -15.09 -14.75 0.64
N LYS A 263 -15.99 -15.69 0.95
CA LYS A 263 -16.26 -16.89 0.15
C LYS A 263 -16.49 -16.59 -1.33
N SER A 264 -17.30 -15.58 -1.67
CA SER A 264 -17.60 -15.22 -3.06
C SER A 264 -16.38 -14.73 -3.85
N ARG A 265 -15.49 -13.94 -3.23
CA ARG A 265 -14.27 -13.46 -3.87
C ARG A 265 -13.25 -14.58 -4.09
N ARG A 266 -13.12 -15.48 -3.11
CA ARG A 266 -12.25 -16.68 -3.25
C ARG A 266 -12.72 -17.62 -4.36
N ILE A 267 -14.03 -17.77 -4.55
CA ILE A 267 -14.61 -18.52 -5.69
C ILE A 267 -14.21 -17.86 -7.02
N ARG A 268 -14.38 -16.54 -7.11
CA ARG A 268 -14.04 -15.78 -8.33
C ARG A 268 -12.54 -15.87 -8.67
N LEU A 269 -11.66 -15.84 -7.67
CA LEU A 269 -10.23 -16.07 -7.87
C LEU A 269 -9.96 -17.48 -8.40
N GLU A 270 -10.54 -18.52 -7.81
CA GLU A 270 -10.39 -19.88 -8.33
C GLU A 270 -10.85 -19.99 -9.78
N MET A 271 -12.00 -19.40 -10.14
CA MET A 271 -12.48 -19.35 -11.53
C MET A 271 -11.47 -18.64 -12.45
N LEU A 272 -10.97 -17.46 -12.05
CA LEU A 272 -9.98 -16.68 -12.80
C LEU A 272 -8.70 -17.49 -13.08
N TYR A 273 -8.17 -18.17 -12.06
CA TYR A 273 -6.92 -18.94 -12.18
C TYR A 273 -7.08 -20.28 -12.91
N ASN A 274 -8.30 -20.77 -13.06
CA ASN A 274 -8.62 -21.95 -13.86
C ASN A 274 -9.19 -21.59 -15.25
N ASN A 275 -9.11 -20.32 -15.66
CA ASN A 275 -9.63 -19.81 -16.94
C ASN A 275 -11.13 -20.10 -17.16
N VAL A 276 -11.90 -20.17 -16.08
CA VAL A 276 -13.36 -20.28 -16.15
C VAL A 276 -13.93 -18.91 -16.50
N PRO A 277 -14.77 -18.78 -17.55
CA PRO A 277 -15.40 -17.52 -17.91
C PRO A 277 -16.20 -16.94 -16.73
N ILE A 278 -16.01 -15.66 -16.44
CA ILE A 278 -16.74 -14.95 -15.39
C ILE A 278 -17.68 -13.96 -16.06
N TYR A 279 -18.99 -14.21 -15.94
CA TYR A 279 -20.04 -13.33 -16.46
C TYR A 279 -20.52 -12.41 -15.33
N ASP A 280 -20.12 -11.14 -15.38
CA ASP A 280 -20.40 -10.18 -14.30
C ASP A 280 -21.43 -9.10 -14.66
N ASP A 281 -21.82 -8.92 -15.92
CA ASP A 281 -22.21 -7.58 -16.39
C ASP A 281 -23.41 -6.93 -15.67
N GLU A 282 -24.56 -7.59 -15.51
CA GLU A 282 -25.73 -6.86 -14.98
C GLU A 282 -25.79 -6.82 -13.44
N HIS A 283 -25.45 -7.93 -12.78
CA HIS A 283 -25.45 -8.01 -11.33
C HIS A 283 -24.28 -7.24 -10.71
N GLU A 284 -23.08 -7.31 -11.30
CA GLU A 284 -21.93 -6.52 -10.83
C GLU A 284 -22.17 -5.03 -11.06
N ALA A 285 -22.74 -4.63 -12.21
CA ALA A 285 -23.12 -3.24 -12.44
C ALA A 285 -24.08 -2.73 -11.35
N LYS A 286 -25.12 -3.51 -11.01
CA LYS A 286 -26.07 -3.14 -9.94
C LYS A 286 -25.37 -3.00 -8.60
N MET A 287 -24.54 -3.97 -8.20
CA MET A 287 -23.81 -3.91 -6.93
C MET A 287 -22.83 -2.72 -6.88
N LEU A 288 -22.13 -2.42 -7.97
CA LEU A 288 -21.25 -1.26 -8.08
C LEU A 288 -22.02 0.06 -7.97
N SER A 289 -23.24 0.14 -8.53
CA SER A 289 -24.10 1.32 -8.42
C SER A 289 -24.54 1.58 -6.96
N ILE A 290 -24.86 0.51 -6.23
CA ILE A 290 -25.24 0.58 -4.80
C ILE A 290 -24.03 0.99 -3.96
N VAL A 291 -22.87 0.36 -4.18
CA VAL A 291 -21.62 0.72 -3.48
C VAL A 291 -21.26 2.19 -3.73
N SER A 292 -21.36 2.65 -4.97
CA SER A 292 -21.14 4.07 -5.31
C SER A 292 -22.06 5.00 -4.53
N LEU A 293 -23.36 4.70 -4.49
CA LEU A 293 -24.34 5.51 -3.79
C LEU A 293 -24.11 5.55 -2.28
N VAL A 294 -23.87 4.39 -1.66
CA VAL A 294 -23.61 4.30 -0.22
C VAL A 294 -22.33 5.05 0.16
N LEU A 295 -21.23 4.84 -0.59
CA LEU A 295 -19.97 5.54 -0.33
C LEU A 295 -20.08 7.04 -0.57
N GLY A 296 -20.84 7.45 -1.59
CA GLY A 296 -21.12 8.86 -1.87
C GLY A 296 -21.92 9.53 -0.75
N ILE A 297 -22.98 8.88 -0.25
CA ILE A 297 -23.76 9.39 0.89
C ILE A 297 -22.91 9.47 2.15
N ILE A 298 -22.12 8.44 2.46
CA ILE A 298 -21.24 8.45 3.64
C ILE A 298 -20.21 9.57 3.52
N SER A 299 -19.56 9.70 2.36
CA SER A 299 -18.60 10.78 2.08
C SER A 299 -19.24 12.16 2.20
N LEU A 300 -20.50 12.32 1.82
CA LEU A 300 -21.24 13.58 1.92
C LEU A 300 -21.63 13.91 3.36
N VAL A 301 -22.28 12.98 4.07
CA VAL A 301 -22.81 13.19 5.43
C VAL A 301 -21.70 13.43 6.43
N LEU A 302 -20.60 12.71 6.28
CA LEU A 302 -19.46 12.79 7.19
C LEU A 302 -18.34 13.71 6.65
N SER A 303 -18.63 14.52 5.63
CA SER A 303 -17.67 15.44 5.02
C SER A 303 -17.11 16.48 6.00
N CYS A 304 -17.88 16.86 7.02
CA CYS A 304 -17.45 17.78 8.07
C CYS A 304 -16.29 17.25 8.92
N ILE A 305 -16.06 15.93 8.91
CA ILE A 305 -14.94 15.29 9.61
C ILE A 305 -13.65 15.42 8.76
N GLY A 306 -13.72 15.82 7.49
CA GLY A 306 -12.57 16.07 6.60
C GLY A 306 -11.84 14.81 6.09
N TYR A 307 -11.86 13.70 6.84
CA TYR A 307 -11.04 12.51 6.59
C TYR A 307 -11.56 11.54 5.52
N LEU A 308 -12.68 11.86 4.85
CA LEU A 308 -13.42 10.88 4.03
C LEU A 308 -13.37 11.13 2.52
N ILE A 309 -12.46 11.99 2.06
CA ILE A 309 -12.16 12.22 0.63
C ILE A 309 -11.93 10.88 -0.09
N GLY A 310 -11.22 9.94 0.54
CA GLY A 310 -10.97 8.63 -0.06
C GLY A 310 -12.26 7.81 -0.32
N LEU A 311 -13.30 7.92 0.53
CA LEU A 311 -14.55 7.19 0.31
C LEU A 311 -15.30 7.73 -0.90
N GLY A 312 -15.29 9.06 -1.09
CA GLY A 312 -15.82 9.68 -2.30
C GLY A 312 -15.05 9.23 -3.55
N ILE A 313 -13.73 9.13 -3.49
CA ILE A 313 -12.92 8.64 -4.63
C ILE A 313 -13.33 7.20 -5.01
N VAL A 314 -13.44 6.30 -4.02
CA VAL A 314 -13.94 4.94 -4.28
C VAL A 314 -15.36 4.95 -4.84
N GLY A 315 -16.23 5.82 -4.32
CA GLY A 315 -17.60 6.03 -4.79
C GLY A 315 -17.66 6.44 -6.28
N ILE A 316 -16.79 7.35 -6.72
CA ILE A 316 -16.67 7.76 -8.13
C ILE A 316 -16.21 6.58 -9.00
N PHE A 317 -15.16 5.85 -8.60
CA PHE A 317 -14.69 4.71 -9.39
C PHE A 317 -15.72 3.58 -9.49
N ALA A 318 -16.45 3.31 -8.40
CA ALA A 318 -17.57 2.38 -8.42
C ALA A 318 -18.66 2.82 -9.41
N ALA A 319 -18.98 4.12 -9.48
CA ALA A 319 -19.93 4.64 -10.48
C ALA A 319 -19.44 4.45 -11.91
N ILE A 320 -18.16 4.75 -12.18
CA ILE A 320 -17.55 4.61 -13.52
C ILE A 320 -17.59 3.14 -13.96
N LEU A 321 -17.20 2.22 -13.08
CA LEU A 321 -17.24 0.78 -13.37
C LEU A 321 -18.67 0.29 -13.59
N SER A 322 -19.62 0.75 -12.77
CA SER A 322 -21.04 0.41 -12.93
C SER A 322 -21.59 0.88 -14.27
N LYS A 323 -21.29 2.11 -14.69
CA LYS A 323 -21.71 2.68 -15.98
C LYS A 323 -21.05 2.01 -17.17
N LYS A 324 -19.81 1.53 -17.04
CA LYS A 324 -19.16 0.72 -18.09
C LYS A 324 -19.82 -0.64 -18.27
N ALA A 325 -20.23 -1.29 -17.18
CA ALA A 325 -20.89 -2.60 -17.21
C ALA A 325 -22.38 -2.50 -17.61
N LYS A 326 -23.06 -1.42 -17.23
CA LYS A 326 -24.44 -1.11 -17.64
C LYS A 326 -24.57 0.35 -18.08
N PRO A 327 -24.46 0.63 -19.40
CA PRO A 327 -24.44 2.00 -19.94
C PRO A 327 -25.78 2.74 -19.81
N TYR A 328 -26.90 2.02 -19.83
CA TYR A 328 -28.25 2.60 -19.85
C TYR A 328 -28.96 2.44 -18.50
N ASN A 329 -29.78 3.43 -18.11
CA ASN A 329 -30.61 3.45 -16.90
C ASN A 329 -29.86 3.17 -15.58
N ASN A 330 -28.73 3.85 -15.38
CA ASN A 330 -27.91 3.71 -14.17
C ASN A 330 -27.97 4.97 -13.29
N SER A 331 -29.19 5.35 -12.89
CA SER A 331 -29.47 6.54 -12.06
C SER A 331 -28.76 6.47 -10.70
N MET A 332 -28.70 5.29 -10.09
CA MET A 332 -28.00 5.08 -8.82
C MET A 332 -26.49 5.35 -8.92
N ALA A 333 -25.81 4.88 -9.97
CA ALA A 333 -24.39 5.18 -10.18
C ALA A 333 -24.16 6.68 -10.42
N THR A 334 -25.07 7.35 -11.14
CA THR A 334 -24.99 8.80 -11.34
C THR A 334 -25.16 9.56 -10.02
N ALA A 335 -26.17 9.19 -9.20
CA ALA A 335 -26.38 9.79 -7.89
C ALA A 335 -25.19 9.53 -6.95
N GLY A 336 -24.62 8.32 -6.96
CA GLY A 336 -23.42 7.99 -6.20
C GLY A 336 -22.19 8.79 -6.63
N MET A 337 -22.00 9.01 -7.93
CA MET A 337 -20.94 9.88 -8.45
C MET A 337 -21.10 11.33 -7.99
N ILE A 338 -22.30 11.90 -8.11
CA ILE A 338 -22.58 13.29 -7.71
C ILE A 338 -22.35 13.47 -6.20
N THR A 339 -22.95 12.62 -5.37
CA THR A 339 -22.79 12.69 -3.91
C THR A 339 -21.34 12.51 -3.48
N SER A 340 -20.58 11.66 -4.17
CA SER A 340 -19.14 11.50 -3.95
C SER A 340 -18.34 12.76 -4.30
N ILE A 341 -18.61 13.41 -5.43
CA ILE A 341 -17.94 14.66 -5.84
C ILE A 341 -18.19 15.76 -4.81
N ILE A 342 -19.44 15.94 -4.40
CA ILE A 342 -19.80 16.95 -3.40
C ILE A 342 -19.12 16.63 -2.06
N GLY A 343 -19.17 15.37 -1.62
CA GLY A 343 -18.52 14.92 -0.38
C GLY A 343 -17.01 15.16 -0.37
N ILE A 344 -16.31 14.93 -1.50
CA ILE A 344 -14.88 15.24 -1.64
C ILE A 344 -14.62 16.74 -1.49
N ILE A 345 -15.38 17.58 -2.21
CA ILE A 345 -15.21 19.05 -2.18
C ILE A 345 -15.42 19.57 -0.75
N LEU A 346 -16.50 19.16 -0.08
CA LEU A 346 -16.79 19.57 1.29
C LEU A 346 -15.72 19.08 2.27
N SER A 347 -15.23 17.85 2.11
CA SER A 347 -14.16 17.31 2.95
C SER A 347 -12.85 18.08 2.76
N ALA A 348 -12.50 18.44 1.52
CA ALA A 348 -11.32 19.24 1.23
C ALA A 348 -11.41 20.64 1.85
N ILE A 349 -12.56 21.30 1.75
CA ILE A 349 -12.83 22.58 2.41
C ILE A 349 -12.69 22.43 3.94
N ALA A 350 -13.28 21.39 4.53
CA ALA A 350 -13.19 21.13 5.97
C ALA A 350 -11.74 20.95 6.42
N VAL A 351 -10.93 20.18 5.68
CA VAL A 351 -9.48 20.01 5.96
C VAL A 351 -8.73 21.34 5.92
N VAL A 352 -8.99 22.19 4.91
CA VAL A 352 -8.37 23.51 4.81
C VAL A 352 -8.78 24.39 6.00
N LEU A 353 -10.08 24.45 6.32
CA LEU A 353 -10.58 25.24 7.45
C LEU A 353 -10.00 24.76 8.79
N LEU A 354 -9.98 23.45 9.03
CA LEU A 354 -9.33 22.84 10.21
C LEU A 354 -7.85 23.25 10.27
N SER A 355 -7.13 23.15 9.16
CA SER A 355 -5.70 23.52 9.10
C SER A 355 -5.48 25.00 9.41
N VAL A 356 -6.35 25.89 8.92
CA VAL A 356 -6.31 27.33 9.22
C VAL A 356 -6.60 27.59 10.70
N VAL A 357 -7.65 26.98 11.26
CA VAL A 357 -7.99 27.13 12.69
C VAL A 357 -6.86 26.64 13.59
N TYR A 358 -6.28 25.48 13.30
CA TYR A 358 -5.12 24.98 14.04
C TYR A 358 -3.90 25.89 13.90
N SER A 359 -3.65 26.44 12.71
CA SER A 359 -2.56 27.41 12.53
C SER A 359 -2.78 28.71 13.31
N SER A 360 -4.03 29.18 13.42
CA SER A 360 -4.36 30.38 14.21
C SER A 360 -4.28 30.15 15.72
N ASP A 361 -4.71 28.97 16.20
CA ASP A 361 -4.59 28.60 17.61
C ASP A 361 -3.12 28.44 18.01
N MET A 362 -2.27 27.88 17.12
CA MET A 362 -0.83 27.87 17.32
C MET A 362 -0.29 29.31 17.44
N MET A 363 -0.65 30.21 16.53
CA MET A 363 -0.20 31.61 16.56
C MET A 363 -0.65 32.35 17.83
N ALA A 364 -1.84 32.04 18.35
CA ALA A 364 -2.36 32.61 19.60
C ALA A 364 -1.65 32.11 20.86
N GLN A 365 -0.99 30.94 20.82
CA GLN A 365 -0.15 30.45 21.92
C GLN A 365 1.27 31.05 21.94
N PHE A 366 1.65 31.79 20.88
CA PHE A 366 2.96 32.45 20.75
C PHE A 366 2.89 33.99 20.88
N MET A 367 1.69 34.56 21.03
CA MET A 367 1.45 35.94 21.45
C MET A 367 1.09 35.98 22.93
#